data_AF-A0A1F5FWL5-F1
#
_entry.id   AF-A0A1F5FWL5-F1
#
_cell.length_a   1.000
_cell.length_b   1.000
_cell.length_c   1.000
_cell.angle_alpha   90.00
_cell.angle_beta   90.00
_cell.angle_gamma   90.00
#
_symmetry.space_group_name_H-M   'P 1'
#
loop_
_entity.id
_entity.type
_entity.pdbx_description
1 polymer ?
#
loop_
_entity_poly.entity_id
_entity_poly.type
_entity_poly.pdbx_seq_one_letter_code
_entity_poly.pdbx_strand_id
1 'polypeptide(L)'
;MKSTKKNVWMLGRGFTLLELLVVIGIIGIIMALATVAYSTTQKSGRNSRRKQDLISIQNSLEQYYAANTFVYPTTDCTLASTYLKSSWPVDPGDSSSYLGVSACTTDSYCICAVMEGTALVGNSAASCDYSGSKTHYCISNLQ
;
A
#
# COMPACT_ATOMS: atom_id res chain seq x y z
N MET A 1 -17.25 -71.02 30.42
CA MET A 1 -16.70 -69.95 29.57
C MET A 1 -17.73 -68.84 29.39
N LYS A 2 -17.49 -67.62 29.91
CA LYS A 2 -18.34 -66.44 29.67
C LYS A 2 -17.73 -65.64 28.52
N SER A 3 -18.41 -65.60 27.38
CA SER A 3 -18.03 -64.78 26.23
C SER A 3 -18.67 -63.41 26.36
N THR A 4 -17.86 -62.40 26.67
CA THR A 4 -18.29 -61.00 26.74
C THR A 4 -18.17 -60.39 25.34
N LYS A 5 -19.29 -60.16 24.65
CA LYS A 5 -19.28 -59.43 23.38
C LYS A 5 -19.06 -57.94 23.64
N LYS A 6 -18.01 -57.36 23.04
CA LYS A 6 -17.80 -55.91 23.00
C LYS A 6 -18.60 -55.32 21.84
N ASN A 7 -19.46 -54.35 22.13
CA ASN A 7 -20.24 -53.62 21.14
C ASN A 7 -19.37 -52.51 20.54
N VAL A 8 -18.84 -52.72 19.33
CA VAL A 8 -18.17 -51.66 18.56
C VAL A 8 -19.26 -50.83 17.86
N TRP A 9 -19.42 -49.58 18.27
CA TRP A 9 -20.27 -48.61 17.59
C TRP A 9 -19.55 -48.08 16.35
N MET A 10 -19.80 -48.71 15.19
CA MET A 10 -19.41 -48.15 13.89
C MET A 10 -20.38 -47.01 13.54
N LEU A 11 -20.02 -45.77 13.86
CA LEU A 11 -20.65 -44.57 13.30
C LEU A 11 -19.75 -44.02 12.18
N GLY A 12 -19.64 -44.77 11.09
CA GLY A 12 -19.02 -44.29 9.85
C GLY A 12 -20.08 -43.72 8.92
N ARG A 13 -20.50 -42.47 9.14
CA ARG A 13 -21.36 -41.75 8.18
C ARG A 13 -20.44 -41.03 7.19
N GLY A 14 -20.38 -41.54 5.96
CA GLY A 14 -19.68 -40.89 4.86
C GLY A 14 -20.43 -39.64 4.36
N PHE A 15 -19.68 -38.65 3.87
CA PHE A 15 -20.24 -37.48 3.19
C PHE A 15 -21.02 -37.90 1.95
N THR A 16 -22.19 -37.30 1.73
CA THR A 16 -22.97 -37.52 0.52
C THR A 16 -22.38 -36.74 -0.66
N LEU A 17 -22.52 -37.25 -1.89
CA LEU A 17 -22.14 -36.51 -3.11
C LEU A 17 -22.88 -35.16 -3.20
N LEU A 18 -24.11 -35.12 -2.71
CA LEU A 18 -24.92 -33.92 -2.66
C LEU A 18 -24.37 -32.89 -1.66
N GLU A 19 -23.90 -33.30 -0.48
CA GLU A 19 -23.24 -32.39 0.46
C GLU A 19 -22.03 -31.71 -0.17
N LEU A 20 -21.16 -32.48 -0.83
CA LEU A 20 -19.98 -31.89 -1.48
C LEU A 20 -20.38 -30.90 -2.58
N LEU A 21 -21.42 -31.23 -3.36
CA LEU A 21 -21.93 -30.39 -4.45
C LEU A 21 -22.47 -29.04 -3.95
N VAL A 22 -23.25 -29.05 -2.86
CA VAL A 22 -23.77 -27.80 -2.28
C VAL A 22 -22.65 -26.95 -1.70
N VAL A 23 -21.65 -27.57 -1.05
CA VAL A 23 -20.52 -26.85 -0.43
C VAL A 23 -19.68 -26.12 -1.48
N ILE A 24 -19.29 -26.79 -2.58
CA ILE A 24 -18.54 -26.12 -3.64
C ILE A 24 -19.36 -25.03 -4.34
N GLY A 25 -20.68 -25.20 -4.41
CA GLY A 25 -21.61 -24.17 -4.90
C GLY A 25 -21.59 -22.91 -4.04
N ILE A 26 -21.68 -23.06 -2.72
CA ILE A 26 -21.62 -21.94 -1.77
C ILE A 26 -20.24 -21.25 -1.81
N ILE A 27 -19.16 -22.03 -1.83
CA ILE A 27 -17.79 -21.48 -1.94
C ILE A 27 -17.65 -20.67 -3.23
N GLY A 28 -18.17 -21.15 -4.37
CA GLY A 28 -18.13 -20.43 -5.63
C GLY A 28 -18.80 -19.06 -5.58
N ILE A 29 -19.97 -18.98 -4.95
CA ILE A 29 -20.72 -17.71 -4.80
C ILE A 29 -19.93 -16.72 -3.92
N ILE A 30 -19.41 -17.17 -2.78
CA ILE A 30 -18.64 -16.30 -1.87
C ILE A 30 -17.35 -15.81 -2.54
N MET A 31 -16.65 -16.70 -3.25
CA MET A 31 -15.39 -16.35 -3.94
C MET A 31 -15.61 -15.30 -5.03
N ALA A 32 -16.70 -15.39 -5.80
CA ALA A 32 -17.03 -14.40 -6.82
C ALA A 32 -17.14 -12.98 -6.23
N LEU A 33 -17.84 -12.82 -5.10
CA LEU A 33 -17.99 -11.52 -4.43
C LEU A 33 -16.69 -11.06 -3.73
N ALA A 34 -15.96 -12.00 -3.11
CA ALA A 34 -14.74 -11.70 -2.37
C ALA A 34 -13.63 -11.10 -3.25
N THR A 35 -13.50 -11.57 -4.50
CA THR A 35 -12.44 -11.09 -5.42
C THR A 35 -12.54 -9.60 -5.73
N VAL A 36 -13.74 -9.09 -6.00
CA VAL A 36 -13.97 -7.67 -6.31
C VAL A 36 -13.62 -6.80 -5.10
N ALA A 37 -14.12 -7.18 -3.91
CA ALA A 37 -13.85 -6.46 -2.67
C ALA A 37 -12.35 -6.45 -2.31
N TYR A 38 -11.66 -7.58 -2.50
CA TYR A 38 -10.23 -7.71 -2.22
C TYR A 38 -9.38 -6.75 -3.07
N SER A 39 -9.71 -6.63 -4.36
CA SER A 39 -8.97 -5.74 -5.28
C SER A 39 -9.00 -4.27 -4.82
N THR A 40 -10.15 -3.79 -4.33
CA THR A 40 -10.31 -2.41 -3.85
C THR A 40 -9.57 -2.17 -2.54
N THR A 41 -9.64 -3.12 -1.60
CA THR A 41 -8.92 -3.03 -0.33
C THR A 41 -7.41 -3.00 -0.53
N GLN A 42 -6.89 -3.82 -1.46
CA GLN A 42 -5.47 -3.81 -1.80
C GLN A 42 -5.00 -2.47 -2.38
N LYS A 43 -5.79 -1.87 -3.29
CA LYS A 43 -5.51 -0.52 -3.83
C LYS A 43 -5.46 0.52 -2.71
N SER A 44 -6.43 0.50 -1.79
CA SER A 44 -6.46 1.41 -0.63
C SER A 44 -5.26 1.22 0.30
N GLY A 45 -4.86 -0.04 0.56
CA GLY A 45 -3.68 -0.38 1.35
C GLY A 45 -2.38 0.17 0.75
N ARG A 46 -2.18 -0.02 -0.57
CA ARG A 46 -1.03 0.55 -1.29
C ARG A 46 -1.03 2.07 -1.26
N ASN A 47 -2.18 2.70 -1.48
CA ASN A 47 -2.35 4.15 -1.39
C ASN A 47 -2.01 4.70 0.01
N SER A 48 -2.42 4.01 1.07
CA SER A 48 -2.04 4.37 2.45
C SER A 48 -0.54 4.28 2.65
N ARG A 49 0.09 3.22 2.13
CA ARG A 49 1.54 3.04 2.20
C ARG A 49 2.29 4.15 1.45
N ARG A 50 1.87 4.51 0.23
CA ARG A 50 2.44 5.64 -0.54
C ARG A 50 2.42 6.95 0.24
N LYS A 51 1.31 7.25 0.91
CA LYS A 51 1.20 8.46 1.76
C LYS A 51 2.21 8.43 2.91
N GLN A 52 2.33 7.29 3.61
CA GLN A 52 3.27 7.13 4.71
C GLN A 52 4.73 7.23 4.25
N ASP A 53 5.05 6.65 3.10
CA ASP A 53 6.38 6.71 2.50
C ASP A 53 6.75 8.16 2.16
N LEU A 54 5.84 8.91 1.51
CA LEU A 54 6.04 10.32 1.16
C LEU A 54 6.18 11.23 2.39
N ILE A 55 5.38 11.01 3.45
CA ILE A 55 5.52 11.74 4.72
C ILE A 55 6.88 11.43 5.37
N SER A 56 7.35 10.19 5.30
CA SER A 56 8.67 9.81 5.82
C SER A 56 9.79 10.50 5.04
N ILE A 57 9.68 10.55 3.71
CA ILE A 57 10.60 11.28 2.84
C ILE A 57 10.59 12.78 3.19
N GLN A 58 9.42 13.40 3.33
CA GLN A 58 9.28 14.80 3.72
C GLN A 58 10.05 15.07 5.03
N ASN A 59 9.79 14.28 6.07
CA ASN A 59 10.49 14.41 7.35
C ASN A 59 12.01 14.23 7.24
N SER A 60 12.49 13.39 6.32
CA SER A 60 13.93 13.21 6.09
C SER A 60 14.55 14.42 5.39
N LEU A 61 13.83 15.03 4.45
CA LEU A 61 14.27 16.24 3.74
C LEU A 61 14.30 17.45 4.68
N GLU A 62 13.32 17.59 5.57
CA GLU A 62 13.33 18.65 6.59
C GLU A 62 14.48 18.47 7.60
N GLN A 63 14.79 17.23 7.99
CA GLN A 63 15.97 16.95 8.81
C GLN A 63 17.28 17.27 8.08
N TYR A 64 17.36 16.93 6.79
CA TYR A 64 18.49 17.30 5.95
C TYR A 64 18.67 18.82 5.93
N TYR A 65 17.59 19.58 5.68
CA TYR A 65 17.60 21.04 5.66
C TYR A 65 18.11 21.63 6.97
N ALA A 66 17.60 21.14 8.11
CA ALA A 66 18.05 21.58 9.43
C ALA A 66 19.53 21.28 9.71
N ALA A 67 20.06 20.17 9.18
CA ALA A 67 21.44 19.74 9.39
C ALA A 67 22.44 20.39 8.42
N ASN A 68 22.01 20.78 7.23
CA ASN A 68 22.87 21.27 6.14
C ASN A 68 22.68 22.77 5.92
N THR A 69 22.76 23.58 6.99
CA THR A 69 22.75 25.05 6.88
C THR A 69 21.53 25.60 6.12
N PHE A 70 20.36 25.00 6.34
CA PHE A 70 19.10 25.45 5.73
C PHE A 70 19.14 25.40 4.19
N VAL A 71 19.73 24.34 3.62
CA VAL A 71 19.59 24.00 2.20
C VAL A 71 19.13 22.57 2.00
N TYR A 72 18.22 22.37 1.04
CA TYR A 72 17.82 21.04 0.56
C TYR A 72 18.86 20.48 -0.43
N PRO A 73 18.84 19.16 -0.70
CA PRO A 73 19.73 18.54 -1.67
C PRO A 73 19.52 19.11 -3.08
N THR A 74 20.56 19.55 -3.78
CA THR A 74 20.42 20.29 -5.06
C THR A 74 20.48 19.42 -6.32
N THR A 75 20.92 18.18 -6.20
CA THR A 75 21.10 17.25 -7.32
C THR A 75 20.24 15.99 -7.19
N ASP A 76 20.08 15.50 -5.97
CA ASP A 76 19.35 14.26 -5.71
C ASP A 76 18.67 14.30 -4.33
N CYS A 77 17.34 14.23 -4.35
CA CYS A 77 16.50 14.16 -3.16
C CYS A 77 16.83 12.94 -2.28
N THR A 78 17.37 11.87 -2.87
CA THR A 78 17.73 10.65 -2.15
C THR A 78 18.88 10.84 -1.19
N LEU A 79 19.65 11.93 -1.28
CA LEU A 79 20.68 12.27 -0.28
C LEU A 79 20.11 12.44 1.14
N ALA A 80 18.82 12.76 1.25
CA ALA A 80 18.10 12.77 2.52
C ALA A 80 17.86 11.38 3.12
N SER A 81 18.16 10.28 2.40
CA SER A 81 18.00 8.91 2.90
C SER A 81 18.81 8.63 4.16
N THR A 82 19.88 9.38 4.41
CA THR A 82 20.65 9.31 5.66
C THR A 82 19.79 9.59 6.90
N TYR A 83 18.71 10.35 6.75
CA TYR A 83 17.76 10.70 7.81
C TYR A 83 16.50 9.82 7.81
N LEU A 84 16.44 8.82 6.94
CA LEU A 84 15.40 7.79 6.95
C LEU A 84 15.82 6.62 7.85
N LYS A 85 14.85 5.99 8.50
CA LYS A 85 15.07 4.75 9.29
C LYS A 85 15.36 3.54 8.42
N SER A 86 15.06 3.63 7.12
CA SER A 86 15.23 2.59 6.11
C SER A 86 15.82 3.20 4.85
N SER A 87 16.18 2.36 3.88
CA SER A 87 16.48 2.82 2.52
C SER A 87 15.32 3.66 1.94
N TRP A 88 15.62 4.42 0.88
CA TRP A 88 14.62 5.19 0.15
C TRP A 88 13.42 4.30 -0.22
N PRO A 89 12.18 4.68 0.15
CA PRO A 89 11.00 3.88 -0.14
C PRO A 89 10.75 3.70 -1.64
N VAL A 90 10.16 2.57 -1.99
CA VAL A 90 9.70 2.24 -3.34
C VAL A 90 8.20 2.04 -3.34
N ASP A 91 7.57 2.33 -4.47
CA ASP A 91 6.15 2.17 -4.66
C ASP A 91 5.74 0.69 -4.58
N PRO A 92 4.70 0.35 -3.79
CA PRO A 92 4.30 -1.04 -3.60
C PRO A 92 3.57 -1.66 -4.82
N GLY A 93 3.26 -0.88 -5.85
CA GLY A 93 2.56 -1.32 -7.05
C GLY A 93 3.49 -1.67 -8.21
N ASP A 94 4.53 -0.89 -8.45
CA ASP A 94 5.45 -1.05 -9.60
C ASP A 94 6.94 -1.14 -9.20
N SER A 95 7.26 -1.07 -7.90
CA SER A 95 8.63 -1.05 -7.36
C SER A 95 9.47 0.14 -7.84
N SER A 96 8.85 1.17 -8.43
CA SER A 96 9.54 2.40 -8.80
C SER A 96 9.88 3.21 -7.55
N SER A 97 11.05 3.84 -7.51
CA SER A 97 11.35 4.81 -6.45
C SER A 97 10.46 6.05 -6.60
N TYR A 98 10.10 6.67 -5.48
CA TYR A 98 9.43 7.98 -5.52
C TYR A 98 10.44 9.03 -6.00
N LEU A 99 10.41 9.34 -7.30
CA LEU A 99 11.23 10.37 -7.91
C LEU A 99 10.41 11.67 -8.00
N GLY A 100 11.05 12.79 -7.67
CA GLY A 100 10.40 14.10 -7.68
C GLY A 100 9.88 14.50 -9.05
N VAL A 101 8.76 15.22 -9.09
CA VAL A 101 8.27 15.85 -10.33
C VAL A 101 9.12 17.08 -10.65
N SER A 102 9.62 17.76 -9.61
CA SER A 102 10.71 18.72 -9.73
C SER A 102 11.98 18.12 -9.15
N ALA A 103 13.14 18.48 -9.73
CA ALA A 103 14.42 18.23 -9.07
C ALA A 103 14.42 18.92 -7.69
N CYS A 104 15.09 18.30 -6.71
CA CYS A 104 15.36 19.01 -5.47
C CYS A 104 16.36 20.15 -5.76
N THR A 105 16.02 21.34 -5.31
CA THR A 105 16.84 22.55 -5.40
C THR A 105 17.28 22.97 -4.00
N THR A 106 18.05 24.03 -3.84
CA THR A 106 18.47 24.54 -2.52
C THR A 106 17.28 24.89 -1.64
N ASP A 107 16.20 25.38 -2.25
CA ASP A 107 15.12 26.07 -1.52
C ASP A 107 13.76 25.37 -1.69
N SER A 108 13.64 24.43 -2.62
CA SER A 108 12.36 23.77 -2.92
C SER A 108 12.52 22.35 -3.44
N TYR A 109 11.51 21.53 -3.16
CA TYR A 109 11.35 20.21 -3.74
C TYR A 109 9.86 19.88 -3.92
N CYS A 110 9.57 18.98 -4.85
CA CYS A 110 8.25 18.44 -5.06
C CYS A 110 8.34 16.96 -5.39
N ILE A 111 7.77 16.11 -4.53
CA ILE A 111 7.72 14.66 -4.75
C ILE A 111 6.27 14.21 -4.73
N CYS A 112 5.86 13.48 -5.75
CA CYS A 112 4.49 13.02 -5.93
C CYS A 112 4.43 11.52 -6.16
N ALA A 113 3.36 10.89 -5.69
CA ALA A 113 2.97 9.53 -6.04
C ALA A 113 1.60 9.54 -6.71
N VAL A 114 1.45 8.76 -7.77
CA VAL A 114 0.14 8.53 -8.42
C VAL A 114 -0.70 7.66 -7.50
N MET A 115 -1.92 8.08 -7.22
CA MET A 115 -2.84 7.29 -6.39
C MET A 115 -3.65 6.35 -7.27
N GLU A 116 -3.78 5.10 -6.84
CA GLU A 116 -4.57 4.11 -7.57
C GLU A 116 -6.08 4.33 -7.36
N GLY A 117 -6.84 4.38 -8.45
CA GLY A 117 -8.30 4.47 -8.44
C GLY A 117 -8.85 5.49 -9.44
N THR A 118 -10.16 5.50 -9.60
CA THR A 118 -10.88 6.46 -10.46
C THR A 118 -11.32 7.72 -9.71
N ALA A 119 -11.09 7.78 -8.39
CA ALA A 119 -11.48 8.88 -7.53
C ALA A 119 -10.30 9.83 -7.29
N LEU A 120 -10.60 11.12 -7.15
CA LEU A 120 -9.65 12.19 -6.83
C LEU A 120 -9.15 12.10 -5.37
N VAL A 121 -8.48 10.99 -5.04
CA VAL A 121 -8.05 10.61 -3.68
C VAL A 121 -6.70 11.23 -3.28
N GLY A 122 -6.10 11.98 -4.20
CA GLY A 122 -4.88 12.74 -4.00
C GLY A 122 -5.11 14.06 -3.27
N ASN A 123 -4.02 14.78 -3.03
CA ASN A 123 -4.04 16.17 -2.57
C ASN A 123 -3.63 17.17 -3.67
N SER A 124 -3.10 16.69 -4.80
CA SER A 124 -2.47 17.52 -5.83
C SER A 124 -2.65 16.93 -7.23
N ALA A 125 -2.48 17.77 -8.25
CA ALA A 125 -2.17 17.36 -9.61
C ALA A 125 -0.72 16.85 -9.70
N ALA A 126 -0.26 16.52 -10.91
CA ALA A 126 0.99 15.81 -11.18
C ALA A 126 2.29 16.59 -10.88
N SER A 127 2.24 17.74 -10.20
CA SER A 127 3.39 18.66 -10.05
C SER A 127 3.32 19.58 -8.82
N CYS A 128 2.89 19.04 -7.67
CA CYS A 128 2.61 19.81 -6.44
C CYS A 128 1.69 21.02 -6.64
N ASP A 129 0.90 21.00 -7.72
CA ASP A 129 -0.21 21.92 -7.91
C ASP A 129 -1.38 21.38 -7.11
N TYR A 130 -1.60 21.97 -5.93
CA TYR A 130 -2.69 21.61 -5.02
C TYR A 130 -4.08 22.04 -5.54
N SER A 131 -4.14 22.64 -6.74
CA SER A 131 -5.36 22.97 -7.45
C SER A 131 -5.73 21.93 -8.51
N GLY A 132 -6.98 21.94 -8.99
CA GLY A 132 -7.44 21.04 -10.04
C GLY A 132 -7.66 19.56 -9.62
N SER A 133 -7.52 18.65 -10.59
CA SER A 133 -7.82 17.22 -10.42
C SER A 133 -6.80 16.50 -9.54
N LYS A 134 -7.26 15.98 -8.40
CA LYS A 134 -6.42 15.35 -7.36
C LYS A 134 -6.16 13.86 -7.60
N THR A 135 -5.35 13.54 -8.58
CA THR A 135 -4.94 12.15 -8.87
C THR A 135 -3.63 11.75 -8.18
N HIS A 136 -2.89 12.72 -7.64
CA HIS A 136 -1.59 12.50 -7.03
C HIS A 136 -1.60 12.88 -5.55
N TYR A 137 -0.79 12.18 -4.76
CA TYR A 137 -0.41 12.64 -3.44
C TYR A 137 1.00 13.20 -3.51
N CYS A 138 1.14 14.50 -3.25
CA CYS A 138 2.39 15.23 -3.34
C CYS A 138 2.79 15.82 -1.99
N ILE A 139 4.10 15.94 -1.77
CA ILE A 139 4.74 16.61 -0.66
C ILE A 139 5.76 17.63 -1.19
N SER A 140 5.88 18.76 -0.49
CA SER A 140 6.79 19.86 -0.79
C SER A 140 7.45 20.36 0.50
N ASN A 141 8.40 21.31 0.37
CA ASN A 141 9.01 21.97 1.52
C ASN A 141 7.97 22.57 2.47
N LEU A 142 8.26 22.52 3.77
CA LEU A 142 7.42 23.08 4.83
C LEU A 142 7.82 24.50 5.27
N GLN A 143 9.01 24.94 4.86
CA GLN A 143 9.55 26.27 5.16
C GLN A 143 9.02 27.33 4.19
#